data_AF-A0A2S6C060-F1
#
_entry.id   AF-A0A2S6C060-F1
#
_cell.length_a   1.000
_cell.length_b   1.000
_cell.length_c   1.000
_cell.angle_alpha   90.00
_cell.angle_beta   90.00
_cell.angle_gamma   90.00
#
_symmetry.space_group_name_H-M   'P 1'
#
loop_
_entity.id
_entity.type
_entity.pdbx_description
1 polymer ?
#
loop_
_entity_poly.entity_id
_entity_poly.type
_entity_poly.pdbx_seq_one_letter_code
_entity_poly.pdbx_strand_id
1 'polypeptide(L)'
;MNVLFAISTIILAMATAFALWLWFRSATLSEFRRCADGRMPTIRHEWRQLTRLEQINYIFALQCLRNLPSKFFSERRDVGRYDDFVYVHYENRFESHRAAGLLPWHRWFLALFERSLRSECSYDGPFPYWDWTQDWENPGQSPVLNELYGFGGNGDPRWNSTLVDGWCLQTGPFAKATIPYFAAARGEDSHCLSRKFSAGDTFDGWDLRPESVQQVLQKKTYWDMAQALEAGPHDALHSGIGGDLPTLFSPADPLFYLHHGQIDRLWLIWQKITPAHAKDYGGHSSSSVGRPAEVGDILPAEGLATNITVKDILDVEGSVLCYSYDDYTI
;
A
#
# COMPACT_ATOMS: atom_id res chain seq x y z
N MET A 1 -55.15 8.18 -48.22
CA MET A 1 -53.69 8.28 -48.04
C MET A 1 -53.23 8.70 -46.62
N ASN A 2 -54.12 9.12 -45.71
CA ASN A 2 -53.73 9.67 -44.40
C ASN A 2 -53.79 8.70 -43.20
N VAL A 3 -54.44 7.54 -43.31
CA VAL A 3 -54.59 6.61 -42.17
C VAL A 3 -53.38 5.67 -42.03
N LEU A 4 -52.79 5.25 -43.15
CA LEU A 4 -51.59 4.39 -43.16
C LEU A 4 -50.33 5.11 -42.63
N PHE A 5 -50.22 6.42 -42.82
CA PHE A 5 -49.11 7.23 -42.29
C PHE A 5 -49.19 7.42 -40.76
N ALA A 6 -50.40 7.52 -40.21
CA ALA A 6 -50.62 7.66 -38.77
C ALA A 6 -50.31 6.35 -38.01
N ILE A 7 -50.61 5.19 -38.60
CA ILE A 7 -50.31 3.89 -37.99
C ILE A 7 -48.79 3.61 -38.00
N SER A 8 -48.10 3.97 -39.10
CA SER A 8 -46.64 3.82 -39.22
C SER A 8 -45.88 4.68 -38.19
N THR A 9 -46.34 5.91 -37.93
CA THR A 9 -45.73 6.81 -36.95
C THR A 9 -45.95 6.38 -35.49
N ILE A 10 -47.11 5.79 -35.17
CA ILE A 10 -47.40 5.24 -33.83
C ILE A 10 -46.58 3.97 -33.57
N ILE A 11 -46.44 3.08 -34.55
CA ILE A 11 -45.61 1.86 -34.41
C ILE A 11 -44.13 2.23 -34.25
N LEU A 12 -43.64 3.22 -34.99
CA LEU A 12 -42.27 3.71 -34.85
C LEU A 12 -42.02 4.37 -33.47
N ALA A 13 -42.99 5.13 -32.97
CA ALA A 13 -42.91 5.76 -31.64
C ALA A 13 -42.98 4.74 -30.48
N MET A 14 -43.76 3.67 -30.63
CA MET A 14 -43.78 2.58 -29.64
C MET A 14 -42.52 1.71 -29.70
N ALA A 15 -41.97 1.47 -30.90
CA ALA A 15 -40.70 0.76 -31.06
C ALA A 15 -39.51 1.54 -30.49
N THR A 16 -39.48 2.87 -30.65
CA THR A 16 -38.43 3.72 -30.04
C THR A 16 -38.61 3.86 -28.53
N ALA A 17 -39.85 3.94 -28.02
CA ALA A 17 -40.11 3.93 -26.58
C ALA A 17 -39.74 2.59 -25.92
N PHE A 18 -39.98 1.46 -26.60
CA PHE A 18 -39.58 0.13 -26.12
C PHE A 18 -38.06 -0.10 -26.23
N ALA A 19 -37.41 0.41 -27.28
CA ALA A 19 -35.96 0.39 -27.42
C ALA A 19 -35.28 1.28 -26.37
N LEU A 20 -35.83 2.47 -26.07
CA LEU A 20 -35.38 3.34 -24.97
C LEU A 20 -35.61 2.68 -23.61
N TRP A 21 -36.76 2.04 -23.38
CA TRP A 21 -37.04 1.31 -22.14
C TRP A 21 -36.11 0.10 -21.95
N LEU A 22 -35.74 -0.59 -23.02
CA LEU A 22 -34.72 -1.64 -23.00
C LEU A 22 -33.31 -1.07 -22.79
N TRP A 23 -32.98 0.08 -23.39
CA TRP A 23 -31.70 0.79 -23.17
C TRP A 23 -31.55 1.28 -21.72
N PHE A 24 -32.63 1.79 -21.12
CA PHE A 24 -32.69 2.19 -19.71
C PHE A 24 -32.70 1.00 -18.74
N ARG A 25 -33.03 -0.22 -19.20
CA ARG A 25 -32.86 -1.47 -18.44
C ARG A 25 -31.48 -2.12 -18.62
N SER A 26 -30.76 -1.81 -19.71
CA SER A 26 -29.43 -2.36 -19.99
C SER A 26 -28.28 -1.44 -19.59
N ALA A 27 -28.55 -0.20 -19.16
CA ALA A 27 -27.69 0.47 -18.21
C ALA A 27 -27.93 -0.19 -16.85
N THR A 28 -27.43 -1.41 -16.67
CA THR A 28 -27.12 -1.90 -15.34
C THR A 28 -26.24 -0.81 -14.73
N LEU A 29 -26.78 -0.02 -13.81
CA LEU A 29 -25.97 0.52 -12.72
C LEU A 29 -25.06 -0.65 -12.35
N SER A 30 -23.75 -0.52 -12.55
CA SER A 30 -22.86 -1.50 -11.93
C SER A 30 -23.30 -1.47 -10.47
N GLU A 31 -23.88 -2.58 -9.99
CA GLU A 31 -24.22 -2.68 -8.60
C GLU A 31 -22.87 -2.53 -7.91
N PHE A 32 -22.62 -1.35 -7.33
CA PHE A 32 -21.38 -1.11 -6.62
C PHE A 32 -21.25 -2.23 -5.61
N ARG A 33 -20.28 -3.11 -5.85
CA ARG A 33 -20.17 -4.35 -5.10
C ARG A 33 -19.90 -3.96 -3.65
N ARG A 34 -20.84 -4.29 -2.78
CA ARG A 34 -20.70 -4.04 -1.35
C ARG A 34 -19.84 -5.13 -0.74
N CYS A 35 -19.10 -4.76 0.29
CA CYS A 35 -18.39 -5.73 1.12
C CYS A 35 -19.39 -6.64 1.84
N ALA A 36 -18.92 -7.74 2.41
CA ALA A 36 -19.76 -8.76 3.04
C ALA A 36 -20.66 -8.21 4.18
N ASP A 37 -20.28 -7.06 4.77
CA ASP A 37 -21.04 -6.37 5.81
C ASP A 37 -21.92 -5.22 5.29
N GLY A 38 -22.04 -5.06 3.98
CA GLY A 38 -22.87 -4.05 3.33
C GLY A 38 -22.20 -2.67 3.16
N ARG A 39 -20.98 -2.47 3.66
CA ARG A 39 -20.21 -1.23 3.43
C ARG A 39 -19.81 -1.10 1.96
N MET A 40 -19.66 0.15 1.53
CA MET A 40 -19.00 0.45 0.26
C MET A 40 -17.49 0.33 0.44
N PRO A 41 -16.78 -0.37 -0.47
CA PRO A 41 -15.33 -0.44 -0.40
C PRO A 41 -14.72 0.96 -0.57
N THR A 42 -13.71 1.28 0.24
CA THR A 42 -12.84 2.43 -0.08
C THR A 42 -12.01 2.09 -1.30
N ILE A 43 -11.77 3.07 -2.17
CA ILE A 43 -10.91 2.86 -3.34
C ILE A 43 -9.52 3.40 -3.01
N ARG A 44 -8.51 2.55 -3.16
CA ARG A 44 -7.11 2.91 -3.10
C ARG A 44 -6.66 3.35 -4.48
N HIS A 45 -5.97 4.47 -4.54
CA HIS A 45 -5.69 5.15 -5.80
C HIS A 45 -4.21 5.23 -6.10
N GLU A 46 -3.84 5.13 -7.37
CA GLU A 46 -2.46 5.37 -7.77
C GLU A 46 -2.13 6.83 -7.52
N TRP A 47 -0.93 7.12 -7.01
CA TRP A 47 -0.53 8.46 -6.56
C TRP A 47 -0.79 9.58 -7.58
N ARG A 48 -0.64 9.33 -8.89
CA ARG A 48 -0.85 10.32 -9.95
C ARG A 48 -2.33 10.57 -10.25
N GLN A 49 -3.22 9.68 -9.82
CA GLN A 49 -4.67 9.85 -9.97
C GLN A 49 -5.26 10.75 -8.88
N LEU A 50 -4.55 10.95 -7.76
CA LEU A 50 -4.94 11.91 -6.74
C LEU A 50 -4.79 13.34 -7.28
N THR A 51 -5.77 14.18 -6.95
CA THR A 51 -5.62 15.63 -7.10
C THR A 51 -4.48 16.15 -6.23
N ARG A 52 -3.93 17.31 -6.57
CA ARG A 52 -2.87 17.95 -5.76
C ARG A 52 -3.31 18.19 -4.31
N LEU A 53 -4.59 18.50 -4.08
CA LEU A 53 -5.14 18.68 -2.74
C LEU A 53 -5.18 17.35 -1.97
N GLU A 54 -5.59 16.26 -2.60
CA GLU A 54 -5.59 14.93 -1.97
C GLU A 54 -4.16 14.46 -1.63
N GLN A 55 -3.21 14.67 -2.53
CA GLN A 55 -1.78 14.38 -2.28
C GLN A 55 -1.27 15.12 -1.05
N ILE A 56 -1.52 16.44 -0.98
CA ILE A 56 -1.12 17.28 0.15
C ILE A 56 -1.85 16.88 1.44
N ASN A 57 -3.15 16.57 1.37
CA ASN A 57 -3.93 16.16 2.54
C ASN A 57 -3.45 14.82 3.11
N TYR A 58 -3.05 13.87 2.26
CA TYR A 58 -2.45 12.61 2.71
C TYR A 58 -1.14 12.88 3.48
N ILE A 59 -0.26 13.72 2.92
CA ILE A 59 1.00 14.12 3.57
C ILE A 59 0.74 14.78 4.93
N PHE A 60 -0.26 15.67 5.03
CA PHE A 60 -0.65 16.28 6.30
C PHE A 60 -1.16 15.25 7.31
N ALA A 61 -1.91 14.23 6.89
CA ALA A 61 -2.34 13.16 7.78
C ALA A 61 -1.17 12.35 8.34
N LEU A 62 -0.13 12.09 7.53
CA LEU A 62 1.10 11.44 8.00
C LEU A 62 1.84 12.32 9.04
N GLN A 63 1.96 13.62 8.77
CA GLN A 63 2.55 14.58 9.72
C GLN A 63 1.73 14.67 11.02
N CYS A 64 0.41 14.59 10.94
CA CYS A 64 -0.45 14.51 12.11
C CYS A 64 -0.12 13.27 12.96
N LEU A 65 -0.05 12.07 12.38
CA LEU A 65 0.34 10.86 13.14
C LEU A 65 1.74 10.99 13.76
N ARG A 66 2.70 11.64 13.08
CA ARG A 66 4.03 11.87 13.66
C ARG A 66 3.99 12.79 14.88
N ASN A 67 3.04 13.73 14.94
CA ASN A 67 2.94 14.71 16.03
C ASN A 67 2.01 14.27 17.17
N LEU A 68 1.15 13.26 16.96
CA LEU A 68 0.38 12.67 18.05
C LEU A 68 1.30 11.89 18.99
N PRO A 69 1.08 11.91 20.32
CA PRO A 69 1.87 11.11 21.25
C PRO A 69 1.77 9.61 20.94
N SER A 70 2.88 8.86 21.10
CA SER A 70 2.89 7.39 21.02
C SER A 70 1.97 6.73 22.09
N LYS A 71 1.45 5.52 21.80
CA LYS A 71 0.66 4.68 22.77
C LYS A 71 1.60 3.75 23.52
N PHE A 72 2.71 3.34 22.90
CA PHE A 72 3.67 2.41 23.50
C PHE A 72 4.75 3.13 24.31
N PHE A 73 5.13 4.33 23.88
CA PHE A 73 6.18 5.16 24.46
C PHE A 73 5.63 6.52 24.91
N SER A 74 4.49 6.53 25.61
CA SER A 74 3.78 7.76 26.00
C SER A 74 4.59 8.75 26.85
N GLU A 75 5.64 8.28 27.52
CA GLU A 75 6.56 9.11 28.30
C GLU A 75 7.60 9.85 27.42
N ARG A 76 7.78 9.43 26.16
CA ARG A 76 8.71 10.05 25.21
C ARG A 76 8.01 11.05 24.32
N ARG A 77 8.47 12.30 24.36
CA ARG A 77 7.92 13.40 23.54
C ARG A 77 8.45 13.44 22.12
N ASP A 78 9.54 12.74 21.86
CA ASP A 78 10.19 12.63 20.56
C ASP A 78 9.73 11.40 19.76
N VAL A 79 8.76 10.65 20.28
CA VAL A 79 8.18 9.46 19.64
C VAL A 79 6.68 9.68 19.42
N GLY A 80 6.27 9.62 18.16
CA GLY A 80 4.90 9.87 17.73
C GLY A 80 4.04 8.61 17.60
N ARG A 81 2.75 8.78 17.31
CA ARG A 81 1.82 7.70 16.93
C ARG A 81 2.30 6.94 15.71
N TYR A 82 2.91 7.65 14.75
CA TYR A 82 3.51 7.04 13.56
C TYR A 82 4.61 6.04 13.92
N ASP A 83 5.40 6.33 14.95
CA ASP A 83 6.54 5.52 15.38
C ASP A 83 6.12 4.19 16.04
N ASP A 84 4.88 4.09 16.53
CA ASP A 84 4.31 2.82 16.99
C ASP A 84 4.21 1.79 15.86
N PHE A 85 3.94 2.24 14.63
CA PHE A 85 3.91 1.37 13.46
C PHE A 85 5.31 0.89 13.07
N VAL A 86 6.31 1.78 13.20
CA VAL A 86 7.72 1.42 12.98
C VAL A 86 8.16 0.35 13.99
N TYR A 87 7.79 0.53 15.26
CA TYR A 87 8.04 -0.45 16.32
C TYR A 87 7.36 -1.80 16.05
N VAL A 88 6.06 -1.80 15.74
CA VAL A 88 5.31 -3.04 15.45
C VAL A 88 5.88 -3.78 14.25
N HIS A 89 6.31 -3.07 13.21
CA HIS A 89 6.97 -3.70 12.07
C HIS A 89 8.26 -4.41 12.47
N TYR A 90 9.10 -3.76 13.28
CA TYR A 90 10.31 -4.37 13.80
C TYR A 90 10.02 -5.62 14.64
N GLU A 91 9.03 -5.58 15.53
CA GLU A 91 8.72 -6.71 16.41
C GLU A 91 8.23 -7.95 15.64
N ASN A 92 7.52 -7.77 14.52
CA ASN A 92 6.98 -8.87 13.71
C ASN A 92 7.87 -9.37 12.58
N ARG A 93 9.12 -8.89 12.51
CA ARG A 93 10.05 -9.15 11.41
C ARG A 93 10.22 -10.61 11.01
N PHE A 94 10.09 -11.56 11.94
CA PHE A 94 10.31 -12.98 11.63
C PHE A 94 9.10 -13.63 10.97
N GLU A 95 7.91 -13.15 11.28
CA GLU A 95 6.62 -13.62 10.77
C GLU A 95 6.22 -12.87 9.48
N SER A 96 6.71 -11.64 9.32
CA SER A 96 6.35 -10.75 8.21
C SER A 96 7.38 -10.69 7.07
N HIS A 97 8.57 -11.26 7.21
CA HIS A 97 9.60 -11.26 6.15
C HIS A 97 10.24 -12.62 6.00
N ARG A 98 10.53 -13.03 4.76
CA ARG A 98 11.03 -14.35 4.38
C ARG A 98 10.18 -15.48 4.96
N ALA A 99 8.89 -15.20 5.08
CA ALA A 99 7.88 -16.01 5.74
C ALA A 99 6.56 -15.86 5.00
N ALA A 100 5.69 -16.85 5.15
CA ALA A 100 4.37 -16.87 4.52
C ALA A 100 3.53 -15.67 4.96
N GLY A 101 3.79 -15.09 6.13
CA GLY A 101 3.08 -13.91 6.62
C GLY A 101 3.35 -12.62 5.82
N LEU A 102 4.35 -12.57 4.92
CA LEU A 102 4.72 -11.36 4.18
C LEU A 102 3.54 -10.56 3.65
N LEU A 103 2.73 -11.15 2.77
CA LEU A 103 1.62 -10.42 2.13
C LEU A 103 0.44 -10.17 3.09
N PRO A 104 -0.09 -11.16 3.84
CA PRO A 104 -1.23 -10.93 4.73
C PRO A 104 -0.91 -10.00 5.91
N TRP A 105 0.27 -10.10 6.52
CA TRP A 105 0.64 -9.23 7.63
C TRP A 105 0.76 -7.77 7.16
N HIS A 106 1.41 -7.51 6.02
CA HIS A 106 1.51 -6.16 5.47
C HIS A 106 0.16 -5.60 5.02
N ARG A 107 -0.73 -6.43 4.44
CA ARG A 107 -2.12 -6.03 4.14
C ARG A 107 -2.85 -5.56 5.41
N TRP A 108 -2.75 -6.32 6.49
CA TRP A 108 -3.36 -5.96 7.77
C TRP A 108 -2.72 -4.71 8.37
N PHE A 109 -1.40 -4.60 8.32
CA PHE A 109 -0.64 -3.45 8.78
C PHE A 109 -1.07 -2.15 8.07
N LEU A 110 -1.21 -2.18 6.74
CA LEU A 110 -1.72 -1.03 5.96
C LEU A 110 -3.15 -0.67 6.36
N ALA A 111 -4.03 -1.65 6.58
CA ALA A 111 -5.40 -1.39 7.02
C ALA A 111 -5.45 -0.74 8.41
N LEU A 112 -4.57 -1.12 9.34
CA LEU A 112 -4.44 -0.47 10.63
C LEU A 112 -3.90 0.96 10.52
N PHE A 113 -2.92 1.17 9.64
CA PHE A 113 -2.37 2.49 9.38
C PHE A 113 -3.42 3.42 8.78
N GLU A 114 -4.13 2.97 7.75
CA GLU A 114 -5.25 3.70 7.14
C GLU A 114 -6.32 4.06 8.18
N ARG A 115 -6.74 3.10 9.03
CA ARG A 115 -7.70 3.38 10.11
C ARG A 115 -7.21 4.43 11.09
N SER A 116 -5.91 4.46 11.39
CA SER A 116 -5.33 5.45 12.30
C SER A 116 -5.32 6.84 11.67
N LEU A 117 -4.98 6.95 10.38
CA LEU A 117 -5.11 8.22 9.64
C LEU A 117 -6.54 8.76 9.68
N ARG A 118 -7.53 7.88 9.44
CA ARG A 118 -8.96 8.26 9.44
C ARG A 118 -9.47 8.65 10.82
N SER A 119 -9.18 7.84 11.84
CA SER A 119 -9.76 7.99 13.18
C SER A 119 -9.02 8.96 14.10
N GLU A 120 -7.69 9.07 13.97
CA GLU A 120 -6.87 9.93 14.85
C GLU A 120 -6.48 11.25 14.16
N CYS A 121 -6.43 11.27 12.82
CA CYS A 121 -6.04 12.45 12.04
C CYS A 121 -7.14 12.98 11.11
N SER A 122 -8.37 12.45 11.21
CA SER A 122 -9.52 12.89 10.40
C SER A 122 -9.28 12.84 8.89
N TYR A 123 -8.42 11.94 8.42
CA TYR A 123 -8.17 11.77 7.00
C TYR A 123 -9.39 11.16 6.31
N ASP A 124 -9.94 11.82 5.30
CA ASP A 124 -11.11 11.34 4.55
C ASP A 124 -10.78 10.95 3.10
N GLY A 125 -9.57 11.28 2.62
CA GLY A 125 -9.15 11.01 1.25
C GLY A 125 -8.85 9.53 0.90
N PRO A 126 -8.45 9.30 -0.37
CA PRO A 126 -7.97 8.00 -0.86
C PRO A 126 -6.72 7.51 -0.13
N PHE A 127 -6.59 6.19 0.09
CA PHE A 127 -5.29 5.63 0.51
C PHE A 127 -4.44 5.37 -0.75
N PRO A 128 -3.26 6.00 -0.90
CA PRO A 128 -2.52 5.93 -2.16
C PRO A 128 -1.61 4.70 -2.24
N TYR A 129 -1.24 4.33 -3.47
CA TYR A 129 -0.12 3.44 -3.76
C TYR A 129 0.80 4.03 -4.83
N TRP A 130 2.04 3.55 -4.89
CA TRP A 130 3.00 3.93 -5.94
C TRP A 130 3.13 2.80 -6.95
N ASP A 131 2.62 3.00 -8.16
CA ASP A 131 2.91 2.10 -9.28
C ASP A 131 4.30 2.39 -9.86
N TRP A 132 5.33 1.82 -9.25
CA TRP A 132 6.73 1.99 -9.66
C TRP A 132 7.02 1.43 -11.06
N THR A 133 6.13 0.59 -11.62
CA THR A 133 6.26 0.09 -12.99
C THR A 133 6.13 1.20 -14.04
N GLN A 134 5.59 2.36 -13.67
CA GLN A 134 5.51 3.54 -14.54
C GLN A 134 6.79 4.38 -14.53
N ASP A 135 7.67 4.19 -13.54
CA ASP A 135 8.89 4.97 -13.36
C ASP A 135 10.18 4.17 -13.55
N TRP A 136 10.10 2.87 -13.85
CA TRP A 136 11.24 1.94 -13.78
C TRP A 136 12.50 2.38 -14.55
N GLU A 137 12.35 3.15 -15.65
CA GLU A 137 13.48 3.65 -16.44
C GLU A 137 14.28 4.72 -15.68
N ASN A 138 13.62 5.50 -14.83
CA ASN A 138 14.24 6.54 -14.02
C ASN A 138 13.40 6.81 -12.75
N PRO A 139 13.44 5.89 -11.76
CA PRO A 139 12.50 5.94 -10.66
C PRO A 139 12.73 7.11 -9.70
N GLY A 140 13.93 7.69 -9.68
CA GLY A 140 14.25 8.94 -8.99
C GLY A 140 13.46 10.17 -9.46
N GLN A 141 12.90 10.14 -10.67
CA GLN A 141 12.09 11.23 -11.23
C GLN A 141 10.58 11.05 -11.00
N SER A 142 10.18 10.02 -10.24
CA SER A 142 8.76 9.76 -9.96
C SER A 142 8.06 10.96 -9.32
N PRO A 143 6.81 11.30 -9.69
CA PRO A 143 6.01 12.30 -9.00
C PRO A 143 5.79 12.01 -7.50
N VAL A 144 5.98 10.76 -7.07
CA VAL A 144 5.98 10.37 -5.65
C VAL A 144 7.13 11.05 -4.91
N LEU A 145 8.28 11.25 -5.57
CA LEU A 145 9.47 11.86 -4.98
C LEU A 145 9.51 13.40 -5.12
N ASN A 146 8.42 14.01 -5.59
CA ASN A 146 8.34 15.46 -5.72
C ASN A 146 8.48 16.16 -4.35
N GLU A 147 9.20 17.28 -4.29
CA GLU A 147 9.46 18.00 -3.05
C GLU A 147 8.29 18.87 -2.56
N LEU A 148 7.30 19.18 -3.39
CA LEU A 148 6.19 20.06 -3.00
C LEU A 148 4.94 19.27 -2.63
N TYR A 149 4.58 18.33 -3.49
CA TYR A 149 3.35 17.56 -3.33
C TYR A 149 3.60 16.08 -3.09
N GLY A 150 4.86 15.62 -3.03
CA GLY A 150 5.27 14.24 -2.76
C GLY A 150 6.11 14.09 -1.49
N PHE A 151 6.94 13.05 -1.45
CA PHE A 151 7.65 12.59 -0.24
C PHE A 151 9.12 13.05 -0.21
N GLY A 152 9.51 13.99 -1.07
CA GLY A 152 10.91 14.41 -1.26
C GLY A 152 11.74 13.36 -2.02
N GLY A 153 12.90 13.79 -2.53
CA GLY A 153 13.80 12.96 -3.33
C GLY A 153 14.88 12.26 -2.51
N ASN A 154 16.12 12.29 -3.02
CA ASN A 154 17.30 11.72 -2.38
C ASN A 154 17.76 12.55 -1.18
N GLY A 155 18.55 11.94 -0.29
CA GLY A 155 19.28 12.66 0.75
C GLY A 155 20.41 13.51 0.16
N ASP A 156 20.83 14.55 0.89
CA ASP A 156 21.87 15.47 0.43
C ASP A 156 23.30 15.01 0.81
N PRO A 157 24.14 14.58 -0.16
CA PRO A 157 25.47 14.04 0.10
C PRO A 157 26.48 15.06 0.66
N ARG A 158 26.11 16.34 0.75
CA ARG A 158 26.92 17.37 1.43
C ARG A 158 26.90 17.24 2.94
N TRP A 159 25.99 16.44 3.49
CA TRP A 159 25.87 16.17 4.93
C TRP A 159 26.50 14.83 5.29
N ASN A 160 26.88 14.67 6.56
CA ASN A 160 27.41 13.40 7.06
C ASN A 160 26.37 12.28 6.92
N SER A 161 26.86 11.07 6.63
CA SER A 161 26.01 9.87 6.58
C SER A 161 25.39 9.59 7.95
N THR A 162 24.15 9.13 7.96
CA THR A 162 23.42 8.68 9.16
C THR A 162 23.86 7.29 9.59
N LEU A 163 23.32 6.82 10.71
CA LEU A 163 23.59 5.49 11.27
C LEU A 163 23.19 4.34 10.34
N VAL A 164 22.34 4.61 9.34
CA VAL A 164 21.80 3.64 8.37
C VAL A 164 22.41 3.81 6.96
N ASP A 165 23.59 4.44 6.86
CA ASP A 165 24.27 4.74 5.60
C ASP A 165 23.41 5.55 4.60
N GLY A 166 22.63 6.52 5.12
CA GLY A 166 21.81 7.44 4.32
C GLY A 166 22.26 8.89 4.48
N TRP A 167 21.78 9.79 3.62
CA TRP A 167 21.91 11.24 3.82
C TRP A 167 20.57 11.85 4.21
N CYS A 168 20.58 12.85 5.09
CA CYS A 168 19.37 13.53 5.51
C CYS A 168 18.61 14.14 4.32
N LEU A 169 17.28 13.99 4.33
CA LEU A 169 16.40 14.78 3.48
C LEU A 169 16.44 16.25 3.93
N GLN A 170 16.80 17.14 3.00
CA GLN A 170 16.89 18.59 3.25
C GLN A 170 15.68 19.38 2.75
N THR A 171 14.90 18.78 1.85
CA THR A 171 13.78 19.42 1.14
C THR A 171 12.52 18.56 1.22
N GLY A 172 11.39 19.22 0.98
CA GLY A 172 10.07 18.61 0.98
C GLY A 172 9.43 18.35 2.34
N PRO A 173 8.25 17.71 2.37
CA PRO A 173 7.37 17.74 3.54
C PRO A 173 7.88 16.95 4.75
N PHE A 174 8.87 16.09 4.52
CA PHE A 174 9.52 15.30 5.56
C PHE A 174 10.98 15.74 5.80
N ALA A 175 11.39 16.89 5.24
CA ALA A 175 12.67 17.49 5.60
C ALA A 175 12.73 17.71 7.11
N LYS A 176 13.87 17.37 7.73
CA LYS A 176 14.09 17.46 9.18
C LYS A 176 13.21 16.54 10.03
N ALA A 177 12.44 15.62 9.43
CA ALA A 177 11.80 14.56 10.20
C ALA A 177 12.91 13.79 10.94
N THR A 178 12.70 13.54 12.23
CA THR A 178 13.62 12.77 13.06
C THR A 178 13.04 11.37 13.22
N ILE A 179 13.88 10.36 13.03
CA ILE A 179 13.57 8.96 13.28
C ILE A 179 14.05 8.65 14.69
N PRO A 180 13.14 8.43 15.64
CA PRO A 180 13.52 8.11 17.00
C PRO A 180 14.09 6.70 17.05
N TYR A 181 15.02 6.53 17.97
CA TYR A 181 15.58 5.23 18.25
C TYR A 181 14.72 4.47 19.27
N PHE A 182 14.30 3.24 18.95
CA PHE A 182 13.58 2.36 19.89
C PHE A 182 14.62 1.54 20.65
N ALA A 183 14.73 1.77 21.96
CA ALA A 183 15.90 1.52 22.82
C ALA A 183 16.41 0.07 23.00
N ALA A 184 16.19 -0.87 22.07
CA ALA A 184 16.56 -2.29 22.24
C ALA A 184 17.80 -2.77 21.45
N ALA A 185 18.32 -2.03 20.45
CA ALA A 185 19.30 -2.59 19.48
C ALA A 185 20.65 -1.82 19.35
N ARG A 186 21.29 -1.40 20.46
CA ARG A 186 22.58 -0.65 20.53
C ARG A 186 22.64 0.78 19.93
N GLY A 187 22.86 1.79 20.79
CA GLY A 187 23.30 3.15 20.44
C GLY A 187 22.24 4.24 20.64
N GLU A 188 22.61 5.38 21.24
CA GLU A 188 21.68 6.38 21.80
C GLU A 188 21.12 7.43 20.82
N ASP A 189 21.42 7.36 19.52
CA ASP A 189 21.25 8.53 18.67
C ASP A 189 20.07 8.42 17.69
N SER A 190 19.06 9.27 17.89
CA SER A 190 18.08 9.61 16.84
C SER A 190 18.79 10.22 15.63
N HIS A 191 18.27 10.02 14.43
CA HIS A 191 18.80 10.67 13.23
C HIS A 191 17.67 11.25 12.37
N CYS A 192 18.03 12.07 11.39
CA CYS A 192 17.07 12.56 10.39
C CYS A 192 16.54 11.40 9.52
N LEU A 193 15.34 11.53 8.95
CA LEU A 193 14.92 10.70 7.84
C LEU A 193 15.95 10.82 6.71
N SER A 194 16.46 9.69 6.26
CA SER A 194 17.60 9.61 5.37
C SER A 194 17.38 8.66 4.23
N ARG A 195 17.90 9.04 3.06
CA ARG A 195 17.87 8.25 1.82
C ARG A 195 19.23 8.35 1.13
N LYS A 196 19.53 7.34 0.32
CA LYS A 196 20.75 7.30 -0.49
C LYS A 196 20.45 6.44 -1.70
N PHE A 197 19.94 7.09 -2.75
CA PHE A 197 19.58 6.36 -3.96
C PHE A 197 20.77 5.60 -4.53
N SER A 198 20.52 4.38 -4.99
CA SER A 198 21.59 3.45 -5.39
C SER A 198 22.35 3.88 -6.65
N ALA A 199 21.85 4.85 -7.42
CA ALA A 199 22.44 5.33 -8.67
C ALA A 199 22.38 6.87 -8.82
N GLY A 200 22.93 7.62 -7.84
CA GLY A 200 23.09 9.07 -7.95
C GLY A 200 21.81 9.84 -7.65
N ASP A 201 21.21 10.49 -8.64
CA ASP A 201 19.91 11.18 -8.52
C ASP A 201 18.72 10.24 -8.81
N THR A 202 19.00 8.96 -9.07
CA THR A 202 18.03 7.90 -9.30
C THR A 202 18.52 6.57 -8.73
N PHE A 203 17.80 5.48 -9.00
CA PHE A 203 18.16 4.13 -8.57
C PHE A 203 17.77 3.09 -9.61
N ASP A 204 18.32 1.88 -9.47
CA ASP A 204 18.05 0.79 -10.41
C ASP A 204 16.58 0.34 -10.34
N GLY A 205 15.87 0.49 -11.46
CA GLY A 205 14.49 0.05 -11.61
C GLY A 205 14.31 -1.25 -12.39
N TRP A 206 15.38 -2.01 -12.67
CA TRP A 206 15.31 -3.23 -13.48
C TRP A 206 14.29 -4.25 -12.97
N ASP A 207 14.21 -4.44 -11.65
CA ASP A 207 13.24 -5.36 -11.04
C ASP A 207 11.86 -4.72 -10.81
N LEU A 208 11.71 -3.41 -11.07
CA LEU A 208 10.44 -2.67 -10.97
C LEU A 208 9.65 -2.67 -12.28
N ARG A 209 10.19 -3.28 -13.35
CA ARG A 209 9.57 -3.31 -14.68
C ARG A 209 8.26 -4.09 -14.74
N PRO A 210 7.39 -3.74 -15.70
CA PRO A 210 6.20 -4.54 -16.01
C PRO A 210 6.52 -6.03 -16.26
N GLU A 211 7.62 -6.35 -16.93
CA GLU A 211 8.04 -7.73 -17.20
C GLU A 211 8.39 -8.49 -15.91
N SER A 212 9.07 -7.84 -14.97
CA SER A 212 9.42 -8.42 -13.67
C SER A 212 8.15 -8.70 -12.85
N VAL A 213 7.20 -7.76 -12.84
CA VAL A 213 5.87 -7.95 -12.23
C VAL A 213 5.11 -9.09 -12.91
N GLN A 214 5.14 -9.19 -14.23
CA GLN A 214 4.46 -10.27 -14.96
C GLN A 214 5.01 -11.65 -14.56
N GLN A 215 6.33 -11.78 -14.37
CA GLN A 215 6.95 -13.03 -13.92
C GLN A 215 6.51 -13.42 -12.51
N VAL A 216 6.32 -12.45 -11.61
CA VAL A 216 5.74 -12.68 -10.28
C VAL A 216 4.28 -13.13 -10.38
N LEU A 217 3.47 -12.46 -11.19
CA LEU A 217 2.04 -12.78 -11.34
C LEU A 217 1.79 -14.14 -12.02
N GLN A 218 2.78 -14.69 -12.73
CA GLN A 218 2.71 -16.01 -13.36
C GLN A 218 3.01 -17.18 -12.40
N LYS A 219 3.43 -16.91 -11.17
CA LYS A 219 3.70 -17.97 -10.17
C LYS A 219 2.40 -18.70 -9.83
N LYS A 220 2.49 -20.03 -9.70
CA LYS A 220 1.32 -20.91 -9.57
C LYS A 220 0.83 -21.05 -8.13
N THR A 221 1.74 -20.89 -7.17
CA THR A 221 1.45 -21.03 -5.74
C THR A 221 1.70 -19.70 -5.05
N TYR A 222 1.00 -19.47 -3.94
CA TYR A 222 1.21 -18.32 -3.08
C TYR A 222 2.67 -18.22 -2.64
N TRP A 223 3.27 -19.34 -2.24
CA TRP A 223 4.64 -19.32 -1.71
C TRP A 223 5.68 -18.94 -2.77
N ASP A 224 5.54 -19.44 -4.00
CA ASP A 224 6.42 -19.06 -5.11
C ASP A 224 6.20 -17.59 -5.51
N MET A 225 4.95 -17.11 -5.45
CA MET A 225 4.58 -15.73 -5.74
C MET A 225 5.17 -14.77 -4.69
N ALA A 226 4.95 -15.04 -3.41
CA ALA A 226 5.39 -14.20 -2.31
C ALA A 226 6.92 -14.07 -2.28
N GLN A 227 7.66 -15.18 -2.43
CA GLN A 227 9.12 -15.13 -2.47
C GLN A 227 9.64 -14.38 -3.70
N ALA A 228 9.03 -14.56 -4.87
CA ALA A 228 9.44 -13.85 -6.08
C ALA A 228 9.13 -12.34 -6.00
N LEU A 229 8.03 -11.97 -5.34
CA LEU A 229 7.70 -10.58 -5.08
C LEU A 229 8.66 -9.94 -4.07
N GLU A 230 8.97 -10.65 -2.98
CA GLU A 230 9.91 -10.21 -1.93
C GLU A 230 11.32 -9.98 -2.48
N ALA A 231 11.92 -11.03 -3.06
CA ALA A 231 13.29 -11.00 -3.55
C ALA A 231 13.48 -10.17 -4.83
N GLY A 232 12.39 -9.75 -5.47
CA GLY A 232 12.39 -8.96 -6.70
C GLY A 232 11.95 -7.52 -6.44
N PRO A 233 10.77 -7.11 -6.92
CA PRO A 233 10.36 -5.70 -6.86
C PRO A 233 10.31 -5.09 -5.45
N HIS A 234 10.00 -5.88 -4.41
CA HIS A 234 10.00 -5.41 -3.02
C HIS A 234 11.41 -4.99 -2.57
N ASP A 235 12.35 -5.94 -2.54
CA ASP A 235 13.73 -5.67 -2.11
C ASP A 235 14.42 -4.63 -3.02
N ALA A 236 14.08 -4.61 -4.32
CA ALA A 236 14.61 -3.64 -5.26
C ALA A 236 14.21 -2.19 -4.94
N LEU A 237 12.95 -1.92 -4.59
CA LEU A 237 12.54 -0.56 -4.22
C LEU A 237 13.16 -0.15 -2.88
N HIS A 238 13.09 -1.03 -1.87
CA HIS A 238 13.69 -0.79 -0.55
C HIS A 238 15.18 -0.44 -0.68
N SER A 239 15.94 -1.25 -1.41
CA SER A 239 17.38 -1.06 -1.63
C SER A 239 17.67 0.14 -2.55
N GLY A 240 16.82 0.38 -3.54
CA GLY A 240 16.96 1.46 -4.50
C GLY A 240 16.89 2.84 -3.84
N ILE A 241 15.95 3.03 -2.91
CA ILE A 241 15.82 4.28 -2.14
C ILE A 241 16.95 4.44 -1.11
N GLY A 242 17.38 3.35 -0.47
CA GLY A 242 18.45 3.35 0.52
C GLY A 242 18.11 4.09 1.83
N GLY A 243 19.10 4.26 2.71
CA GLY A 243 18.94 4.92 4.01
C GLY A 243 18.00 4.17 4.96
N ASP A 244 16.92 4.81 5.40
CA ASP A 244 15.95 4.22 6.33
C ASP A 244 15.11 3.10 5.72
N LEU A 245 14.73 3.24 4.45
CA LEU A 245 13.79 2.35 3.78
C LEU A 245 14.24 0.87 3.71
N PRO A 246 15.51 0.49 3.49
CA PRO A 246 15.92 -0.93 3.48
C PRO A 246 16.07 -1.57 4.86
N THR A 247 15.87 -0.84 5.95
CA THR A 247 16.07 -1.37 7.31
C THR A 247 14.82 -2.10 7.84
N LEU A 248 14.94 -2.80 8.97
CA LEU A 248 13.77 -3.35 9.67
C LEU A 248 12.85 -2.26 10.29
N PHE A 249 13.32 -1.02 10.30
CA PHE A 249 12.55 0.16 10.68
C PHE A 249 12.00 0.89 9.44
N SER A 250 11.92 0.22 8.28
CA SER A 250 11.50 0.78 6.99
C SER A 250 10.22 1.63 7.01
N PRO A 251 9.18 1.38 7.83
CA PRO A 251 8.02 2.26 7.88
C PRO A 251 8.35 3.68 8.37
N ALA A 252 9.52 3.90 8.95
CA ALA A 252 10.05 5.21 9.31
C ALA A 252 10.11 6.15 8.10
N ASP A 253 10.34 5.61 6.89
CA ASP A 253 10.19 6.34 5.64
C ASP A 253 8.74 6.26 5.14
N PRO A 254 8.04 7.40 4.94
CA PRO A 254 6.65 7.39 4.49
C PRO A 254 6.40 6.77 3.10
N LEU A 255 7.45 6.58 2.28
CA LEU A 255 7.35 5.82 1.03
C LEU A 255 6.94 4.36 1.24
N PHE A 256 7.22 3.79 2.42
CA PHE A 256 6.84 2.44 2.80
C PHE A 256 5.37 2.14 2.50
N TYR A 257 4.46 3.03 2.89
CA TYR A 257 3.03 2.79 2.78
C TYR A 257 2.55 2.80 1.33
N LEU A 258 3.16 3.61 0.47
CA LEU A 258 2.86 3.62 -0.97
C LEU A 258 3.45 2.39 -1.66
N HIS A 259 4.66 1.99 -1.27
CA HIS A 259 5.31 0.78 -1.78
C HIS A 259 4.49 -0.47 -1.44
N HIS A 260 4.18 -0.68 -0.15
CA HIS A 260 3.40 -1.83 0.28
C HIS A 260 1.95 -1.76 -0.22
N GLY A 261 1.41 -0.57 -0.49
CA GLY A 261 0.15 -0.41 -1.21
C GLY A 261 0.19 -1.08 -2.59
N GLN A 262 1.29 -0.96 -3.33
CA GLN A 262 1.49 -1.63 -4.62
C GLN A 262 1.77 -3.13 -4.46
N ILE A 263 2.54 -3.54 -3.45
CA ILE A 263 2.76 -4.96 -3.12
C ILE A 263 1.41 -5.66 -2.84
N ASP A 264 0.56 -5.04 -2.02
CA ASP A 264 -0.78 -5.54 -1.70
C ASP A 264 -1.69 -5.58 -2.95
N ARG A 265 -1.61 -4.55 -3.80
CA ARG A 265 -2.32 -4.51 -5.09
C ARG A 265 -1.93 -5.68 -5.99
N LEU A 266 -0.63 -5.96 -6.14
CA LEU A 266 -0.13 -7.07 -6.95
C LEU A 266 -0.58 -8.43 -6.39
N TRP A 267 -0.62 -8.58 -5.07
CA TRP A 267 -1.18 -9.79 -4.45
C TRP A 267 -2.67 -9.93 -4.76
N LEU A 268 -3.47 -8.86 -4.62
CA LEU A 268 -4.89 -8.89 -4.96
C LEU A 268 -5.11 -9.25 -6.44
N ILE A 269 -4.34 -8.66 -7.37
CA ILE A 269 -4.38 -9.02 -8.79
C ILE A 269 -4.13 -10.52 -8.95
N TRP A 270 -3.08 -11.06 -8.34
CA TRP A 270 -2.75 -12.48 -8.40
C TRP A 270 -3.87 -13.37 -7.85
N GLN A 271 -4.46 -13.02 -6.71
CA GLN A 271 -5.59 -13.72 -6.09
C GLN A 271 -6.80 -13.81 -7.04
N LYS A 272 -6.99 -12.82 -7.92
CA LYS A 272 -8.12 -12.74 -8.84
C LYS A 272 -7.87 -13.41 -10.20
N ILE A 273 -6.64 -13.84 -10.51
CA ILE A 273 -6.33 -14.54 -11.78
C ILE A 273 -7.08 -15.87 -11.88
N THR A 274 -7.12 -16.65 -10.80
CA THR A 274 -7.83 -17.93 -10.76
C THR A 274 -8.55 -18.15 -9.43
N PRO A 275 -9.65 -18.93 -9.39
CA PRO A 275 -10.30 -19.29 -8.13
C PRO A 275 -9.41 -20.04 -7.13
N ALA A 276 -8.36 -20.71 -7.61
CA ALA A 276 -7.40 -21.40 -6.76
C ALA A 276 -6.55 -20.39 -5.96
N HIS A 277 -6.06 -19.34 -6.63
CA HIS A 277 -5.24 -18.30 -6.01
C HIS A 277 -5.98 -17.54 -4.91
N ALA A 278 -7.30 -17.34 -5.04
CA ALA A 278 -8.10 -16.60 -4.08
C ALA A 278 -8.04 -17.14 -2.64
N LYS A 279 -7.75 -18.44 -2.48
CA LYS A 279 -7.65 -19.12 -1.18
C LYS A 279 -6.28 -19.71 -0.90
N ASP A 280 -5.33 -19.51 -1.82
CA ASP A 280 -4.01 -20.13 -1.70
C ASP A 280 -3.17 -19.38 -0.66
N TYR A 281 -2.56 -20.15 0.23
CA TYR A 281 -1.69 -19.68 1.30
C TYR A 281 -0.83 -20.84 1.79
N GLY A 282 0.47 -20.63 1.89
CA GLY A 282 1.41 -21.67 2.28
C GLY A 282 2.84 -21.15 2.37
N GLY A 283 3.77 -22.04 2.70
CA GLY A 283 5.17 -21.70 2.98
C GLY A 283 5.52 -21.92 4.45
N HIS A 284 6.48 -21.16 4.95
CA HIS A 284 6.94 -21.24 6.34
C HIS A 284 6.35 -20.11 7.17
N SER A 285 5.77 -20.42 8.33
CA SER A 285 5.15 -19.44 9.24
C SER A 285 6.11 -18.39 9.81
N SER A 286 7.42 -18.66 9.80
CA SER A 286 8.45 -17.75 10.30
C SER A 286 9.78 -18.00 9.59
N SER A 287 10.59 -16.96 9.42
CA SER A 287 11.92 -17.01 8.80
C SER A 287 13.03 -17.53 9.71
N SER A 288 12.78 -17.64 11.02
CA SER A 288 13.75 -18.15 11.99
C SER A 288 13.60 -19.67 12.19
N VAL A 289 12.42 -20.12 12.61
CA VAL A 289 12.01 -21.53 12.74
C VAL A 289 10.51 -21.63 12.47
N GLY A 290 10.12 -21.88 11.23
CA GLY A 290 8.71 -21.93 10.83
C GLY A 290 8.17 -23.35 10.65
N ARG A 291 7.01 -23.64 11.25
CA ARG A 291 6.15 -24.75 10.80
C ARG A 291 5.50 -24.42 9.44
N PRO A 292 4.93 -25.39 8.71
CA PRO A 292 4.08 -25.08 7.58
C PRO A 292 3.00 -24.06 7.95
N ALA A 293 2.85 -23.04 7.11
CA ALA A 293 1.90 -21.97 7.31
C ALA A 293 0.48 -22.45 7.00
N GLU A 294 -0.50 -21.95 7.74
CA GLU A 294 -1.91 -22.29 7.59
C GLU A 294 -2.77 -21.03 7.64
N VAL A 295 -3.93 -21.04 6.99
CA VAL A 295 -4.84 -19.87 6.99
C VAL A 295 -5.35 -19.50 8.39
N GLY A 296 -5.22 -20.39 9.38
CA GLY A 296 -5.51 -20.10 10.79
C GLY A 296 -4.39 -19.37 11.53
N ASP A 297 -3.26 -19.12 10.89
CA ASP A 297 -2.12 -18.43 11.50
C ASP A 297 -2.52 -17.01 11.91
N ILE A 298 -2.05 -16.63 13.09
CA ILE A 298 -2.34 -15.32 13.69
C ILE A 298 -1.50 -14.26 12.99
N LEU A 299 -2.13 -13.14 12.66
CA LEU A 299 -1.50 -11.89 12.26
C LEU A 299 -1.39 -10.99 13.50
N PRO A 300 -0.24 -10.99 14.18
CA PRO A 300 0.00 -10.15 15.36
C PRO A 300 -0.07 -8.66 15.00
N ALA A 301 -0.85 -7.91 15.79
CA ALA A 301 -0.96 -6.45 15.69
C ALA A 301 -0.12 -5.72 16.75
N GLU A 302 0.55 -6.45 17.65
CA GLU A 302 1.43 -5.93 18.71
C GLU A 302 0.85 -4.70 19.45
N GLY A 303 -0.43 -4.79 19.83
CA GLY A 303 -1.12 -3.75 20.60
C GLY A 303 -1.74 -2.61 19.77
N LEU A 304 -1.51 -2.54 18.45
CA LEU A 304 -2.22 -1.58 17.58
C LEU A 304 -3.71 -1.91 17.44
N ALA A 305 -4.05 -3.19 17.48
CA ALA A 305 -5.40 -3.70 17.40
C ALA A 305 -5.50 -5.11 18.01
N THR A 306 -6.69 -5.70 17.99
CA THR A 306 -6.85 -7.13 18.24
C THR A 306 -6.20 -7.94 17.12
N ASN A 307 -5.53 -9.02 17.48
CA ASN A 307 -4.99 -9.99 16.52
C ASN A 307 -6.14 -10.63 15.72
N ILE A 308 -5.85 -10.93 14.45
CA ILE A 308 -6.76 -11.63 13.54
C ILE A 308 -6.02 -12.81 12.91
N THR A 309 -6.69 -13.61 12.08
CA THR A 309 -6.06 -14.70 11.33
C THR A 309 -5.87 -14.34 9.86
N VAL A 310 -4.99 -15.06 9.17
CA VAL A 310 -4.83 -14.94 7.70
C VAL A 310 -6.17 -15.12 6.99
N LYS A 311 -6.98 -16.11 7.42
CA LYS A 311 -8.30 -16.39 6.84
C LYS A 311 -9.23 -15.19 6.86
N ASP A 312 -9.12 -14.32 7.86
CA ASP A 312 -10.02 -13.18 8.04
C ASP A 312 -9.81 -12.07 6.98
N ILE A 313 -8.66 -12.08 6.28
CA ILE A 313 -8.24 -10.99 5.37
C ILE A 313 -7.79 -11.45 3.98
N LEU A 314 -7.93 -12.74 3.67
CA LEU A 314 -7.74 -13.22 2.29
C LEU A 314 -8.71 -12.54 1.33
N ASP A 315 -9.92 -12.22 1.80
CA ASP A 315 -10.92 -11.44 1.07
C ASP A 315 -10.90 -9.97 1.52
N VAL A 316 -10.41 -9.08 0.66
CA VAL A 316 -10.36 -7.62 0.93
C VAL A 316 -11.74 -6.96 0.94
N GLU A 317 -12.76 -7.64 0.39
CA GLU A 317 -14.17 -7.22 0.40
C GLU A 317 -14.97 -7.97 1.49
N GLY A 318 -14.28 -8.63 2.42
CA GLY A 318 -14.86 -9.37 3.53
C GLY A 318 -15.49 -8.49 4.62
N SER A 319 -15.60 -9.04 5.83
CA SER A 319 -16.14 -8.32 6.99
C SER A 319 -15.07 -7.56 7.78
N VAL A 320 -13.81 -8.00 7.73
CA VAL A 320 -12.69 -7.33 8.42
C VAL A 320 -12.12 -6.18 7.59
N LEU A 321 -11.88 -6.41 6.30
CA LEU A 321 -11.43 -5.41 5.34
C LEU A 321 -12.60 -4.97 4.46
N CYS A 322 -12.46 -3.84 3.77
CA CYS A 322 -13.45 -3.39 2.78
C CYS A 322 -12.83 -2.31 1.88
N TYR A 323 -12.02 -2.73 0.90
CA TYR A 323 -11.41 -1.83 -0.08
C TYR A 323 -11.18 -2.51 -1.44
N SER A 324 -10.95 -1.70 -2.48
CA SER A 324 -10.45 -2.10 -3.80
C SER A 324 -9.37 -1.14 -4.29
N TYR A 325 -8.80 -1.41 -5.46
CA TYR A 325 -7.89 -0.50 -6.18
C TYR A 325 -8.59 0.12 -7.39
N ASP A 326 -8.19 1.32 -7.79
CA ASP A 326 -8.85 2.14 -8.82
C ASP A 326 -8.76 1.57 -10.25
N ASP A 327 -7.66 0.93 -10.58
CA ASP A 327 -7.51 0.14 -11.81
C ASP A 327 -8.10 -1.27 -11.71
N TYR A 328 -8.71 -1.57 -10.58
CA TYR A 328 -9.51 -2.75 -10.32
C TYR A 328 -10.94 -2.35 -9.94
N THR A 329 -11.63 -1.72 -10.89
CA THR A 329 -13.08 -1.61 -10.87
C THR A 329 -13.68 -2.87 -11.50
N ILE A 330 -14.46 -3.60 -10.69
CA ILE A 330 -15.08 -4.90 -11.02
C ILE A 330 -16.04 -4.79 -12.20
#